data_AF-A0A967FJL0-F1
#
_entry.id   AF-A0A967FJL0-F1
#
_cell.length_a   1.000
_cell.length_b   1.000
_cell.length_c   1.000
_cell.angle_alpha   90.00
_cell.angle_beta   90.00
_cell.angle_gamma   90.00
#
_symmetry.space_group_name_H-M   'P 1'
#
loop_
_entity.id
_entity.type
_entity.pdbx_description
1 polymer ?
#
loop_
_entity_poly.entity_id
_entity_poly.type
_entity_poly.pdbx_seq_one_letter_code
_entity_poly.pdbx_strand_id
1 'polypeptide(L)'
;VQALPGFDFENADFILSIGSGIIDGWGSPVRMFRANSVWQNADVKVIQVESRLSNTAAKSSKWIPINPGTETALVMGLAHVIIKEYLYDTGFIL
;
A
#
# COMPACT_ATOMS: atom_id res chain seq x y z
N VAL A 1 -1.68 -7.88 26.92
CA VAL A 1 -0.56 -7.83 25.94
C VAL A 1 -0.69 -6.50 25.21
N GLN A 2 0.28 -5.60 25.35
CA GLN A 2 0.25 -4.29 24.70
C GLN A 2 0.67 -4.52 23.23
N ALA A 3 -0.30 -4.51 22.31
CA ALA A 3 -0.04 -4.70 20.89
C ALA A 3 0.37 -3.34 20.28
N LEU A 4 1.39 -3.35 19.42
CA LEU A 4 1.74 -2.19 18.62
C LEU A 4 0.65 -1.96 17.56
N PRO A 5 0.27 -0.70 17.26
CA PRO A 5 -0.60 -0.41 16.12
C PRO A 5 -0.01 -1.00 14.84
N GLY A 6 -0.84 -1.67 14.04
CA GLY A 6 -0.45 -2.27 12.78
C GLY A 6 -1.47 -1.97 11.69
N PHE A 7 -1.08 -2.20 10.44
CA PHE A 7 -1.99 -2.09 9.31
C PHE A 7 -2.98 -3.26 9.29
N ASP A 8 -4.25 -2.98 9.02
CA ASP A 8 -5.31 -3.98 8.87
C ASP A 8 -5.37 -4.49 7.43
N PHE A 9 -4.37 -5.29 7.08
CA PHE A 9 -4.19 -5.82 5.74
C PHE A 9 -5.30 -6.78 5.31
N GLU A 10 -5.87 -7.52 6.24
CA GLU A 10 -6.85 -8.57 5.96
C GLU A 10 -8.22 -8.02 5.54
N ASN A 11 -8.55 -6.78 5.91
CA ASN A 11 -9.82 -6.13 5.60
C ASN A 11 -9.68 -4.94 4.63
N ALA A 12 -8.49 -4.70 4.08
CA ALA A 12 -8.26 -3.57 3.18
C ALA A 12 -8.82 -3.85 1.77
N ASP A 13 -9.61 -2.91 1.22
CA ASP A 13 -10.06 -2.94 -0.18
C ASP A 13 -9.01 -2.38 -1.16
N PHE A 14 -8.11 -1.54 -0.65
CA PHE A 14 -7.07 -0.88 -1.42
C PHE A 14 -5.79 -0.75 -0.60
N ILE A 15 -4.66 -1.10 -1.21
CA ILE A 15 -3.33 -1.02 -0.60
C ILE A 15 -2.43 -0.21 -1.51
N LEU A 16 -1.96 0.94 -1.01
CA LEU A 16 -0.85 1.68 -1.60
C LEU A 16 0.39 1.47 -0.75
N SER A 17 1.36 0.73 -1.30
CA SER A 17 2.62 0.44 -0.62
C SER A 17 3.77 1.13 -1.36
N ILE A 18 4.61 1.85 -0.61
CA ILE A 18 5.74 2.61 -1.13
C ILE A 18 7.02 2.08 -0.50
N GLY A 19 7.92 1.54 -1.32
CA GLY A 19 9.24 1.02 -0.93
C GLY A 19 9.23 -0.22 -0.02
N SER A 20 8.07 -0.68 0.42
CA SER A 20 7.94 -1.74 1.42
C SER A 20 7.71 -3.09 0.76
N GLY A 21 8.56 -4.07 1.09
CA GLY A 21 8.39 -5.46 0.68
C GLY A 21 7.32 -6.17 1.49
N ILE A 22 6.05 -5.75 1.38
CA ILE A 22 4.97 -6.23 2.27
C ILE A 22 4.80 -7.75 2.18
N ILE A 23 4.94 -8.36 1.00
CA ILE A 23 4.86 -9.83 0.87
C ILE A 23 6.19 -10.53 1.14
N ASP A 24 7.32 -9.79 1.24
CA ASP A 24 8.62 -10.37 1.63
C ASP A 24 8.71 -10.62 3.14
N GLY A 25 7.61 -10.38 3.86
CA GLY A 25 7.42 -10.73 5.26
C GLY A 25 7.49 -9.55 6.22
N TRP A 26 7.13 -8.36 5.74
CA TRP A 26 7.10 -7.15 6.54
C TRP A 26 6.27 -7.33 7.81
N GLY A 27 6.88 -7.08 8.97
CA GLY A 27 6.29 -7.35 10.29
C GLY A 27 6.24 -8.84 10.62
N SER A 28 5.24 -9.57 10.10
CA SER A 28 5.05 -11.01 10.34
C SER A 28 4.93 -11.78 9.02
N PRO A 29 5.94 -12.56 8.62
CA PRO A 29 5.94 -13.25 7.33
C PRO A 29 4.72 -14.15 7.10
N VAL A 30 4.33 -14.92 8.11
CA VAL A 30 3.16 -15.82 8.02
C VAL A 30 1.87 -15.03 7.81
N ARG A 31 1.70 -13.92 8.53
CA ARG A 31 0.52 -13.04 8.38
C ARG A 31 0.47 -12.46 6.98
N MET A 32 1.60 -11.94 6.47
CA MET A 32 1.66 -11.29 5.17
C MET A 32 1.46 -12.26 4.00
N PHE A 33 2.00 -13.48 4.08
CA PHE A 33 1.73 -14.50 3.08
C PHE A 33 0.25 -14.90 3.06
N ARG A 34 -0.39 -14.99 4.23
CA ARG A 34 -1.83 -15.25 4.33
C ARG A 34 -2.64 -14.09 3.75
N ALA A 35 -2.34 -12.86 4.13
CA ALA A 35 -2.99 -11.66 3.60
C ALA A 35 -2.86 -11.59 2.06
N ASN A 36 -1.67 -11.86 1.51
CA ASN A 36 -1.47 -11.93 0.06
C ASN A 36 -2.32 -12.98 -0.64
N SER A 37 -2.63 -14.11 0.01
CA SER A 37 -3.57 -15.09 -0.52
C SER A 37 -5.02 -14.60 -0.48
N VAL A 38 -5.40 -13.84 0.56
CA VAL A 38 -6.73 -13.25 0.68
C VAL A 38 -6.94 -12.18 -0.39
N TRP A 39 -5.97 -11.28 -0.57
CA TRP A 39 -6.04 -10.20 -1.57
C TRP A 39 -6.28 -10.71 -2.99
N GLN A 40 -5.59 -11.79 -3.38
CA GLN A 40 -5.74 -12.42 -4.69
C GLN A 40 -7.13 -13.02 -4.91
N ASN A 41 -7.78 -13.52 -3.84
CA ASN A 41 -9.11 -14.12 -3.92
C ASN A 41 -10.24 -13.07 -3.85
N ALA A 42 -9.98 -11.94 -3.17
CA ALA A 42 -10.95 -10.88 -2.91
C ALA A 42 -10.84 -9.69 -3.89
N ASP A 43 -9.99 -9.79 -4.93
CA ASP A 43 -9.71 -8.74 -5.91
C ASP A 43 -9.30 -7.38 -5.27
N VAL A 44 -8.56 -7.46 -4.16
CA VAL A 44 -8.03 -6.28 -3.47
C VAL A 44 -7.00 -5.59 -4.36
N LYS A 45 -7.12 -4.28 -4.51
CA LYS A 45 -6.24 -3.51 -5.39
C LYS A 45 -4.95 -3.14 -4.67
N VAL A 46 -3.86 -3.81 -5.02
CA VAL A 46 -2.53 -3.57 -4.45
C VAL A 46 -1.67 -2.80 -5.45
N ILE A 47 -1.29 -1.58 -5.09
CA ILE A 47 -0.40 -0.72 -5.87
C ILE A 47 0.95 -0.67 -5.15
N GLN A 48 2.00 -1.13 -5.83
CA GLN A 48 3.36 -1.12 -5.30
C GLN A 48 4.20 -0.06 -6.03
N VAL A 49 4.74 0.89 -5.26
CA VAL A 49 5.62 1.95 -5.74
C VAL A 49 7.03 1.69 -5.24
N GLU A 50 7.94 1.35 -6.14
CA GLU A 50 9.35 1.19 -5.84
C GLU A 50 10.17 1.12 -7.13
N SER A 51 11.47 1.41 -7.07
CA SER A 51 12.33 1.47 -8.24
C SER A 51 12.66 0.11 -8.85
N ARG A 52 12.61 -0.96 -8.06
CA ARG A 52 12.93 -2.34 -8.49
C ARG A 52 11.67 -3.19 -8.61
N LEU A 53 11.67 -4.15 -9.53
CA LEU A 53 10.64 -5.19 -9.55
C LEU A 53 10.91 -6.21 -8.42
N SER A 54 10.44 -5.91 -7.21
CA SER A 54 10.47 -6.85 -6.07
C SER A 54 9.44 -7.97 -6.23
N ASN A 55 9.46 -8.96 -5.33
CA ASN A 55 8.38 -9.94 -5.25
C ASN A 55 7.02 -9.26 -5.00
N THR A 56 7.02 -8.24 -4.14
CA THR A 56 5.82 -7.45 -3.85
C THR A 56 5.30 -6.76 -5.10
N ALA A 57 6.17 -6.11 -5.86
CA ALA A 57 5.81 -5.49 -7.12
C ALA A 57 5.29 -6.52 -8.14
N ALA A 58 5.94 -7.67 -8.24
CA ALA A 58 5.57 -8.74 -9.16
C ALA A 58 4.20 -9.37 -8.87
N LYS A 59 3.75 -9.37 -7.61
CA LYS A 59 2.41 -9.86 -7.21
C LYS A 59 1.38 -8.76 -6.96
N SER A 60 1.76 -7.50 -7.15
CA SER A 60 0.84 -6.37 -7.01
C SER A 60 -0.09 -6.28 -8.22
N SER A 61 -1.26 -5.64 -8.04
CA SER A 61 -2.15 -5.31 -9.16
C SER A 61 -1.52 -4.30 -10.11
N LYS A 62 -0.66 -3.40 -9.60
CA LYS A 62 0.12 -2.47 -10.41
C LYS A 62 1.45 -2.13 -9.74
N TRP A 63 2.53 -2.30 -10.50
CA TRP A 63 3.84 -1.77 -10.14
C TRP A 63 4.05 -0.39 -10.78
N ILE A 64 4.54 0.56 -9.98
CA ILE A 64 4.96 1.89 -10.42
C ILE A 64 6.48 2.01 -10.19
N PRO A 65 7.30 1.91 -11.26
CA PRO A 65 8.75 2.11 -11.17
C PRO A 65 9.06 3.58 -10.94
N ILE A 66 9.23 3.96 -9.67
CA ILE A 66 9.54 5.34 -9.30
C ILE A 66 11.05 5.60 -9.37
N ASN A 67 11.42 6.84 -9.72
CA ASN A 67 12.81 7.28 -9.58
C ASN A 67 13.17 7.35 -8.08
N PRO A 68 14.24 6.69 -7.62
CA PRO A 68 14.63 6.72 -6.22
C PRO A 68 14.74 8.15 -5.67
N GLY A 69 14.15 8.39 -4.49
CA GLY A 69 14.16 9.71 -3.84
C GLY A 69 13.03 10.65 -4.30
N THR A 70 12.15 10.21 -5.21
CA THR A 70 10.99 11.00 -5.68
C THR A 70 9.65 10.54 -5.08
N GLU A 71 9.68 9.63 -4.12
CA GLU A 71 8.50 9.08 -3.44
C GLU A 71 7.66 10.18 -2.78
N THR A 72 8.31 11.15 -2.13
CA THR A 72 7.62 12.29 -1.52
C THR A 72 6.90 13.15 -2.56
N ALA A 73 7.50 13.35 -3.74
CA ALA A 73 6.85 14.11 -4.81
C ALA A 73 5.58 13.42 -5.32
N LEU A 74 5.60 12.07 -5.42
CA LEU A 74 4.41 11.29 -5.75
C LEU A 74 3.32 11.46 -4.69
N VAL A 75 3.64 11.28 -3.41
CA VAL A 75 2.67 11.39 -2.31
C VAL A 75 2.07 12.79 -2.23
N MET A 76 2.89 13.83 -2.40
CA MET A 76 2.42 15.22 -2.44
C MET A 76 1.52 15.49 -3.65
N GLY A 77 1.85 14.93 -4.81
CA GLY A 77 1.00 14.99 -6.00
C GLY A 77 -0.36 14.31 -5.78
N LEU A 78 -0.36 13.14 -5.14
CA LEU A 78 -1.59 12.43 -4.76
C LEU A 78 -2.44 13.26 -3.79
N ALA A 79 -1.83 13.79 -2.72
CA ALA A 79 -2.52 14.65 -1.77
C ALA A 79 -3.09 15.91 -2.44
N HIS A 80 -2.33 16.54 -3.34
CA HIS A 80 -2.79 17.69 -4.11
C HIS A 80 -4.07 17.38 -4.91
N VAL A 81 -4.12 16.25 -5.62
CA VAL A 81 -5.31 15.83 -6.37
C VAL A 81 -6.48 15.56 -5.44
N ILE A 82 -6.27 14.80 -4.35
CA ILE A 82 -7.32 14.49 -3.36
C ILE A 82 -7.96 15.76 -2.80
N ILE A 83 -7.15 16.77 -2.47
CA ILE A 83 -7.63 18.05 -1.94
C ILE A 83 -8.33 18.87 -3.03
N LYS A 84 -7.69 19.02 -4.20
CA LYS A 84 -8.18 19.85 -5.31
C LYS A 84 -9.51 19.36 -5.87
N GLU A 85 -9.71 18.04 -5.89
CA GLU A 85 -10.92 17.39 -6.40
C GLU A 85 -11.94 17.06 -5.31
N TYR A 86 -11.69 17.49 -4.06
CA TYR A 86 -12.59 17.26 -2.91
C TYR A 86 -12.89 15.76 -2.65
N LEU A 87 -11.89 14.90 -2.80
CA LEU A 87 -12.01 13.44 -2.64
C LEU A 87 -11.69 12.92 -1.23
N TYR A 88 -11.39 13.83 -0.29
CA TYR A 88 -11.09 13.46 1.10
C TYR A 88 -12.37 13.23 1.92
N ASP A 89 -12.25 12.45 2.99
CA ASP A 89 -13.34 12.27 3.96
C ASP A 89 -13.47 13.51 4.85
N THR A 90 -14.54 14.28 4.65
CA THR A 90 -14.81 15.51 5.40
C THR A 90 -15.13 15.24 6.88
N GLY A 91 -15.75 14.10 7.20
CA GLY A 91 -16.14 13.76 8.58
C GLY A 91 -14.98 13.21 9.41
N PHE A 92 -13.90 12.77 8.76
CA PHE A 92 -12.67 12.38 9.44
C PHE A 92 -11.75 13.59 9.71
N ILE A 93 -11.73 14.57 8.80
CA ILE A 93 -10.84 15.75 8.91
C ILE A 93 -11.39 16.82 9.86
N LEU A 94 -12.71 16.96 9.97
CA LEU A 94 -13.42 17.98 10.78
C LEU A 94 -13.89 17.43 12.12
#